data_AF-A0A938VR03-F1
#
_entry.id   AF-A0A938VR03-F1
#
_cell.length_a   1.000
_cell.length_b   1.000
_cell.length_c   1.000
_cell.angle_alpha   90.00
_cell.angle_beta   90.00
_cell.angle_gamma   90.00
#
_symmetry.space_group_name_H-M   'P 1'
#
loop_
_entity.id
_entity.type
_entity.pdbx_description
1 polymer ?
#
loop_
_entity_poly.entity_id
_entity_poly.type
_entity_poly.pdbx_seq_one_letter_code
_entity_poly.pdbx_strand_id
1 'polypeptide(L)'
;MKIVVFVEGKTEKRALPDFLGRWLGPPRLRERVGIETVMLSGWRKYLKEVPRRIPLHLARPVKAGVLACAGLLDFHGPSTYPAGMSTANAR
;
A
#
# COMPACT_ATOMS: atom_id res chain seq x y z
N MET A 1 12.72 -8.56 8.04
CA MET A 1 12.48 -7.80 6.79
C MET A 1 10.98 -7.51 6.65
N LYS A 2 10.58 -6.46 5.95
CA LYS A 2 9.16 -6.08 5.83
C LYS A 2 8.81 -5.38 4.52
N ILE A 3 7.55 -5.50 4.13
CA ILE A 3 6.93 -4.69 3.08
C ILE A 3 6.07 -3.63 3.77
N VAL A 4 6.21 -2.38 3.32
CA VAL A 4 5.35 -1.27 3.76
C VAL A 4 4.20 -1.14 2.76
N VAL A 5 2.96 -1.18 3.24
CA VAL A 5 1.75 -1.07 2.42
C VAL A 5 1.00 0.21 2.80
N PHE A 6 0.91 1.14 1.87
CA PHE A 6 0.07 2.33 2.03
C PHE A 6 -1.38 1.95 1.77
N VAL A 7 -2.29 2.38 2.64
CA VAL A 7 -3.72 2.04 2.59
C VAL A 7 -4.57 3.25 2.90
N GLU A 8 -5.84 3.26 2.50
CA GLU A 8 -6.72 4.41 2.75
C GLU A 8 -7.39 4.39 4.13
N GLY A 9 -7.87 3.21 4.53
CA GLY A 9 -8.81 3.05 5.61
C GLY A 9 -8.27 2.30 6.82
N LYS A 10 -9.09 2.30 7.87
CA LYS A 10 -8.80 1.61 9.13
C LYS A 10 -8.92 0.09 8.97
N THR A 11 -9.80 -0.37 8.08
CA THR A 11 -10.06 -1.79 7.84
C THR A 11 -8.81 -2.46 7.29
N GLU A 12 -8.23 -1.90 6.22
CA GLU A 12 -7.01 -2.39 5.59
C GLU A 12 -5.84 -2.32 6.57
N LYS A 13 -5.72 -1.20 7.30
CA LYS A 13 -4.67 -1.03 8.30
C LYS A 13 -4.67 -2.18 9.31
N ARG A 14 -5.85 -2.61 9.77
CA ARG A 14 -6.01 -3.67 10.75
C ARG A 14 -5.89 -5.08 10.16
N ALA A 15 -6.48 -5.32 9.00
CA ALA A 15 -6.62 -6.67 8.45
C ALA A 15 -5.42 -7.14 7.62
N LEU A 16 -4.80 -6.23 6.85
CA LEU A 16 -3.74 -6.61 5.91
C LEU A 16 -2.48 -7.20 6.55
N PRO A 17 -1.98 -6.73 7.72
CA PRO A 17 -0.78 -7.30 8.30
C PRO A 17 -0.89 -8.81 8.53
N ASP A 18 -1.99 -9.23 9.17
CA ASP A 18 -2.23 -10.64 9.50
C ASP A 18 -2.67 -11.45 8.27
N PHE A 19 -3.47 -10.86 7.38
CA PHE A 19 -3.91 -11.52 6.16
C PHE A 19 -2.73 -11.83 5.23
N LEU A 20 -1.97 -10.80 4.85
CA LEU A 20 -0.83 -10.95 3.96
C LEU A 20 0.32 -11.69 4.63
N GLY A 21 0.54 -11.48 5.94
CA GLY A 21 1.55 -12.22 6.69
C GLY A 21 1.31 -13.73 6.70
N ARG A 22 0.06 -14.18 6.87
CA ARG A 22 -0.30 -15.60 6.76
C ARG A 22 -0.20 -16.11 5.33
N TRP A 23 -0.64 -15.33 4.36
CA TRP A 23 -0.61 -15.73 2.95
C TRP A 23 0.82 -15.87 2.40
N LEU A 24 1.71 -14.93 2.73
CA LEU A 24 3.12 -14.92 2.32
C LEU A 24 4.01 -15.87 3.14
N GLY A 25 3.53 -16.34 4.28
CA GLY A 25 4.27 -17.27 5.13
C GLY A 25 4.62 -18.58 4.40
N PRO A 26 5.38 -19.47 5.07
CA PRO A 26 5.67 -20.79 4.53
C PRO A 26 4.37 -21.50 4.10
N PRO A 27 4.33 -22.10 2.90
CA PRO A 27 5.47 -22.48 2.05
C PRO A 27 5.90 -21.45 0.99
N ARG A 28 5.25 -20.28 0.89
CA ARG A 28 5.50 -19.33 -0.22
C ARG A 28 6.85 -18.64 -0.14
N LEU A 29 7.26 -18.28 1.07
CA LEU A 29 8.56 -17.67 1.34
C LEU A 29 9.35 -18.54 2.32
N ARG A 30 10.65 -18.67 2.07
CA ARG A 30 11.59 -19.35 2.96
C ARG A 30 11.80 -18.58 4.27
N GLU A 31 11.64 -17.26 4.22
CA GLU A 31 11.82 -16.35 5.35
C GLU A 31 10.54 -15.60 5.66
N ARG A 32 10.32 -15.27 6.94
CA ARG A 32 9.17 -14.44 7.35
C ARG A 32 9.39 -12.99 6.94
N VAL A 33 8.52 -12.48 6.10
CA VAL A 33 8.43 -11.06 5.73
C VAL A 33 7.29 -10.42 6.49
N GLY A 34 7.59 -9.40 7.29
CA GLY A 34 6.60 -8.61 8.01
C GLY A 34 5.82 -7.69 7.05
N ILE A 35 4.60 -7.36 7.42
CA ILE A 35 3.77 -6.41 6.69
C ILE A 35 3.47 -5.24 7.62
N GLU A 36 3.89 -4.04 7.22
CA GLU A 36 3.61 -2.79 7.93
C GLU A 36 2.60 -1.98 7.11
N THR A 37 1.49 -1.57 7.72
CA THR A 37 0.48 -0.74 7.06
C THR A 37 0.59 0.73 7.47
N VAL A 38 0.58 1.63 6.48
CA VAL A 38 0.54 3.09 6.68
C VAL A 38 -0.79 3.60 6.14
N MET A 39 -1.68 4.01 7.05
CA MET A 39 -2.99 4.54 6.69
C MET A 39 -2.91 6.02 6.29
N LEU A 40 -3.46 6.33 5.12
CA LEU A 40 -3.57 7.66 4.52
C LEU A 40 -5.07 7.94 4.36
N SER A 41 -5.68 8.57 5.36
CA SER A 41 -7.14 8.74 5.51
C SER A 41 -7.86 9.25 4.24
N GLY A 42 -8.24 8.33 3.36
CA GLY A 42 -8.89 8.56 2.07
C GLY A 42 -7.95 8.79 0.87
N TRP A 43 -8.45 8.41 -0.32
CA TRP A 43 -7.75 8.43 -1.60
C TRP A 43 -7.06 9.76 -1.97
N ARG A 44 -7.66 10.91 -1.63
CA ARG A 44 -7.04 12.22 -1.93
C ARG A 44 -5.73 12.42 -1.18
N LYS A 45 -5.69 12.04 0.10
CA LYS A 45 -4.46 12.08 0.90
C LYS A 45 -3.49 11.02 0.41
N TYR A 46 -4.00 9.83 0.07
CA TYR A 46 -3.20 8.76 -0.50
C TYR A 46 -2.39 9.24 -1.72
N LEU A 47 -3.05 9.77 -2.75
CA LEU A 47 -2.39 10.22 -3.98
C LEU A 47 -1.36 11.33 -3.73
N LYS A 48 -1.63 12.24 -2.80
CA LYS A 48 -0.73 13.33 -2.44
C LYS A 48 0.50 12.85 -1.66
N GLU A 49 0.32 11.91 -0.75
CA GLU A 49 1.32 11.56 0.27
C GLU A 49 2.22 10.38 -0.16
N VAL A 50 1.68 9.41 -0.89
CA VAL A 50 2.44 8.21 -1.29
C VAL A 50 3.73 8.55 -2.05
N PRO A 51 3.72 9.42 -3.09
CA PRO A 51 4.96 9.76 -3.82
C PRO A 51 6.03 10.42 -2.93
N ARG A 52 5.61 11.11 -1.87
CA ARG A 52 6.53 11.78 -0.92
C ARG A 52 7.06 10.82 0.13
N ARG A 53 6.27 9.82 0.52
CA ARG A 53 6.62 8.89 1.61
C ARG A 53 7.43 7.70 1.14
N ILE A 54 7.19 7.18 -0.07
CA ILE A 54 7.95 6.03 -0.60
C ILE A 54 9.47 6.24 -0.51
N PRO A 55 10.05 7.36 -1.00
CA PRO A 55 11.49 7.58 -0.91
C PRO A 55 11.99 7.60 0.54
N LEU A 56 11.21 8.13 1.49
CA LEU A 56 11.59 8.17 2.90
C LEU A 56 11.63 6.79 3.56
N HIS A 57 10.80 5.85 3.10
CA HIS A 57 10.82 4.48 3.56
C HIS A 57 11.96 3.68 2.93
N LEU A 58 12.23 3.89 1.63
CA LEU A 58 13.28 3.19 0.89
C LEU A 58 14.69 3.73 1.15
N ALA A 59 14.85 5.01 1.46
CA ALA A 59 16.14 5.63 1.80
C ALA A 59 16.63 5.26 3.21
N ARG A 60 15.84 4.49 3.98
CA ARG A 60 16.28 4.02 5.30
C ARG A 60 17.47 3.06 5.14
N PRO A 61 18.40 3.02 6.12
CA PRO A 61 19.50 2.08 6.08
C PRO A 61 19.02 0.65 5.87
N VAL A 62 19.81 -0.20 5.20
CA VAL A 62 19.47 -1.62 4.96
C VAL A 62 19.08 -2.36 6.26
N LYS A 63 19.66 -1.97 7.41
CA LYS A 63 19.31 -2.48 8.75
C LYS A 63 17.84 -2.24 9.15
N ALA A 64 17.16 -1.25 8.55
CA ALA A 64 15.73 -1.01 8.73
C ALA A 64 14.85 -2.08 8.07
N GLY A 65 15.45 -2.91 7.19
CA GLY A 65 14.87 -4.14 6.68
C GLY A 65 13.61 -3.96 5.82
N VAL A 66 13.45 -2.80 5.18
CA VAL A 66 12.35 -2.54 4.23
C VAL A 66 12.73 -3.14 2.87
N LEU A 67 11.94 -4.10 2.39
CA LEU A 67 12.15 -4.77 1.11
C LEU A 67 11.48 -4.04 -0.04
N ALA A 68 10.26 -3.56 0.19
CA ALA A 68 9.45 -2.91 -0.82
C ALA A 68 8.42 -1.99 -0.17
N CYS A 69 7.95 -1.04 -0.98
CA CYS A 69 6.76 -0.25 -0.71
C CYS A 69 5.69 -0.63 -1.72
N ALA A 70 4.48 -0.92 -1.27
CA ALA A 70 3.32 -1.19 -2.10
C ALA A 70 2.15 -0.29 -1.69
N GLY A 71 1.20 -0.13 -2.59
CA GLY A 71 0.05 0.72 -2.38
C GLY A 71 -1.25 -0.01 -2.68
N LEU A 72 -2.22 0.06 -1.76
CA LEU A 72 -3.58 -0.41 -1.96
C LEU A 72 -4.53 0.80 -1.96
N LEU A 73 -5.00 1.14 -3.16
CA LEU A 73 -5.98 2.20 -3.40
C LEU A 73 -7.33 1.55 -3.69
N ASP A 74 -8.37 2.01 -2.99
CA ASP A 74 -9.75 1.66 -3.30
C ASP A 74 -10.21 2.54 -4.45
N PHE A 75 -10.68 1.92 -5.53
CA PHE A 75 -11.21 2.63 -6.69
C PHE A 75 -12.63 3.16 -6.46
N HIS A 76 -13.25 2.88 -5.31
CA HIS A 76 -14.51 3.49 -4.92
C HIS A 76 -14.29 4.91 -4.35
N GLY A 77 -13.98 5.87 -5.22
CA GLY A 77 -13.80 7.27 -4.82
C GLY A 77 -12.90 8.12 -5.73
N PRO A 78 -11.79 7.60 -6.28
CA PRO A 78 -10.98 8.34 -7.24
C PRO A 78 -11.78 8.73 -8.48
N SER A 79 -11.81 10.02 -8.79
CA SER A 79 -12.29 10.54 -10.07
C SER A 79 -11.18 10.61 -11.12
N THR A 80 -10.15 9.78 -10.97
CA THR A 80 -9.03 9.67 -11.91
C THR A 80 -9.45 8.73 -13.03
N TYR A 81 -9.85 9.31 -14.15
CA TYR A 81 -10.21 8.58 -15.36
C TYR A 81 -9.06 8.64 -16.38
N PRO A 82 -8.99 7.69 -17.32
CA PRO A 82 -8.13 7.81 -18.49
C PRO A 82 -8.34 9.14 -19.23
N ALA A 83 -7.32 9.60 -19.94
CA ALA A 83 -7.39 10.85 -20.70
C ALA A 83 -8.58 10.84 -21.66
N GLY A 84 -9.40 11.89 -21.63
CA GLY A 84 -10.62 12.01 -22.44
C GLY A 84 -11.90 11.45 -21.80
N MET A 85 -11.81 10.85 -20.61
CA MET A 85 -12.97 10.34 -19.89
C MET A 85 -13.29 11.21 -18.67
N SER A 86 -14.57 11.49 -18.44
CA SER A 86 -15.05 12.31 -17.31
C SER A 86 -15.89 11.52 -16.31
N THR A 87 -16.29 10.28 -16.65
CA THR A 87 -17.10 9.40 -15.80
C THR A 87 -16.71 7.94 -16.02
N ALA A 88 -17.06 7.07 -15.06
CA ALA A 88 -16.85 5.62 -15.18
C ALA A 88 -17.77 4.94 -16.22
N ASN A 89 -18.79 5.63 -16.71
CA ASN A 89 -19.81 5.09 -17.62
C ASN A 89 -19.55 5.43 -19.10
N ALA A 90 -18.49 6.19 -19.41
CA ALA A 90 -18.08 6.43 -20.79
C ALA A 90 -17.48 5.14 -21.37
N ARG A 91 -18.34 4.33 -22.00
CA ARG A 91 -17.94 3.14 -22.78
C ARG A 91 -17.49 3.53 -24.17
#